data_AF-A0A1G6RY99-F1
#
_entry.id   AF-A0A1G6RY99-F1
#
_cell.length_a   1.000
_cell.length_b   1.000
_cell.length_c   1.000
_cell.angle_alpha   90.00
_cell.angle_beta   90.00
_cell.angle_gamma   90.00
#
_symmetry.space_group_name_H-M   'P 1'
#
loop_
_entity.id
_entity.type
_entity.pdbx_description
1 polymer ?
#
loop_
_entity_poly.entity_id
_entity_poly.type
_entity_poly.pdbx_seq_one_letter_code
_entity_poly.pdbx_strand_id
1 'polypeptide(L)'
;MDKIYGNLICASLFTGAYDVNRNEILPNDDFRIIEKWCQSIQALGLKGLVFHNHFTEKTLSSANPDFIQFIRVDFEGPLSANAFRYLVYADFLKKHYTQIKNIFFTDIADVEVVKNPFEDSFYTENPMSIFCGDEEETLDNPWMKAHSTHLRNQIPDFTSYEQANSHQQLLNCGIIGGKISHILPLMQQLSYIHRTYTITNQTPYTLDMGAFNYVMRTAFENQIKHGPPVNTRFKSYESARTDCWFRHK
;
A
#
# COMPACT_ATOMS: atom_id res chain seq x y z
N MET A 1 16.65 -10.20 -16.80
CA MET A 1 15.67 -9.39 -16.05
C MET A 1 14.70 -8.85 -17.06
N ASP A 2 13.44 -9.28 -16.95
CA ASP A 2 12.39 -8.76 -17.81
C ASP A 2 12.26 -7.25 -17.64
N LYS A 3 11.91 -6.62 -18.76
CA LYS A 3 11.78 -5.18 -18.89
C LYS A 3 10.55 -4.73 -18.07
N ILE A 4 10.76 -4.12 -16.90
CA ILE A 4 9.72 -3.45 -16.11
C ILE A 4 9.35 -2.15 -16.82
N TYR A 5 8.25 -2.09 -17.58
CA TYR A 5 7.83 -0.87 -18.28
C TYR A 5 6.33 -0.63 -18.15
N GLY A 6 5.93 0.64 -18.02
CA GLY A 6 4.54 1.06 -18.16
C GLY A 6 3.77 1.12 -16.84
N ASN A 7 2.58 0.53 -16.82
CA ASN A 7 1.64 0.57 -15.71
C ASN A 7 1.80 -0.68 -14.83
N LEU A 8 1.95 -0.51 -13.52
CA LEU A 8 2.18 -1.61 -12.57
C LEU A 8 1.18 -1.60 -11.42
N ILE A 9 0.72 -2.79 -11.01
CA ILE A 9 0.13 -2.99 -9.69
C ILE A 9 1.13 -3.80 -8.85
N CYS A 10 1.53 -3.24 -7.72
CA CYS A 10 2.55 -3.79 -6.86
C CYS A 10 1.95 -4.21 -5.52
N ALA A 11 2.56 -5.20 -4.89
CA ALA A 11 2.21 -5.62 -3.55
C ALA A 11 3.43 -6.24 -2.86
N SER A 12 3.40 -6.37 -1.53
CA SER A 12 4.47 -7.04 -0.78
C SER A 12 3.91 -8.08 0.16
N LEU A 13 4.60 -9.21 0.26
CA LEU A 13 4.39 -10.24 1.27
C LEU A 13 5.70 -10.50 2.00
N PHE A 14 5.81 -10.01 3.24
CA PHE A 14 6.93 -10.33 4.11
C PHE A 14 6.44 -11.21 5.25
N THR A 15 6.89 -12.47 5.28
CA THR A 15 6.51 -13.47 6.30
C THR A 15 7.66 -13.74 7.27
N GLY A 16 7.42 -14.55 8.30
CA GLY A 16 8.43 -14.91 9.30
C GLY A 16 8.65 -13.85 10.40
N ALA A 17 7.90 -12.75 10.36
CA ALA A 17 7.75 -11.82 11.46
C ALA A 17 6.31 -11.85 11.98
N TYR A 18 6.12 -11.48 13.25
CA TYR A 18 4.79 -11.38 13.84
C TYR A 18 4.02 -10.21 13.22
N ASP A 19 2.86 -10.51 12.66
CA ASP A 19 1.92 -9.54 12.09
C ASP A 19 0.94 -9.10 13.19
N VAL A 20 1.15 -7.89 13.68
CA VAL A 20 0.29 -7.25 14.70
C VAL A 20 -1.16 -7.12 14.23
N ASN A 21 -1.39 -6.83 12.94
CA ASN A 21 -2.72 -6.56 12.42
C ASN A 21 -3.54 -7.85 12.27
N ARG A 22 -2.87 -9.00 12.08
CA ARG A 22 -3.50 -10.32 12.01
C ARG A 22 -3.39 -11.12 13.30
N ASN A 23 -2.58 -10.65 14.25
CA ASN A 23 -2.25 -11.36 15.49
C ASN A 23 -1.72 -12.78 15.24
N GLU A 24 -0.89 -12.95 14.20
CA GLU A 24 -0.32 -14.24 13.80
C GLU A 24 1.06 -14.09 13.15
N ILE A 25 1.78 -15.20 12.96
CA ILE A 25 2.94 -15.25 12.08
C ILE A 25 2.48 -15.90 10.79
N LEU A 26 2.52 -15.16 9.69
CA LEU A 26 2.15 -15.70 8.38
C LEU A 26 3.08 -16.86 7.99
N PRO A 27 2.54 -17.96 7.45
CA PRO A 27 3.35 -19.10 7.04
C PRO A 27 4.30 -18.71 5.92
N ASN A 28 5.51 -19.25 5.99
CA ASN A 28 6.46 -19.12 4.90
C ASN A 28 5.99 -19.93 3.69
N ASP A 29 6.26 -19.41 2.49
CA ASP A 29 6.08 -20.11 1.22
C ASP A 29 4.64 -20.56 0.89
N ASP A 30 3.62 -19.81 1.33
CA ASP A 30 2.20 -20.13 1.06
C ASP A 30 1.60 -19.23 -0.04
N PHE A 31 1.47 -19.77 -1.25
CA PHE A 31 0.91 -19.04 -2.40
C PHE A 31 -0.56 -18.64 -2.20
N ARG A 32 -1.32 -19.37 -1.36
CA ARG A 32 -2.76 -19.14 -1.17
C ARG A 32 -3.05 -17.75 -0.60
N ILE A 33 -2.07 -17.16 0.09
CA ILE A 33 -2.15 -15.80 0.64
C ILE A 33 -2.31 -14.76 -0.48
N ILE A 34 -1.70 -14.99 -1.64
CA ILE A 34 -1.62 -14.01 -2.74
C ILE A 34 -2.40 -14.44 -3.99
N GLU A 35 -2.94 -15.65 -3.99
CA GLU A 35 -3.56 -16.28 -5.16
C GLU A 35 -4.67 -15.40 -5.75
N LYS A 36 -5.58 -14.90 -4.91
CA LYS A 36 -6.68 -14.03 -5.34
C LYS A 36 -6.18 -12.74 -5.98
N TRP A 37 -5.17 -12.11 -5.39
CA TRP A 37 -4.55 -10.91 -5.96
C TRP A 37 -3.96 -11.21 -7.34
N CYS A 38 -3.16 -12.28 -7.46
CA CYS A 38 -2.57 -12.69 -8.75
C CYS A 38 -3.63 -12.98 -9.81
N GLN A 39 -4.69 -13.70 -9.46
CA GLN A 39 -5.81 -14.01 -10.36
C GLN A 39 -6.52 -12.73 -10.83
N SER A 40 -6.74 -11.77 -9.93
CA SER A 40 -7.40 -10.50 -10.26
C SER A 40 -6.58 -9.65 -11.25
N ILE A 41 -5.25 -9.63 -11.11
CA ILE A 41 -4.34 -8.97 -12.04
C ILE A 41 -4.35 -9.65 -13.41
N GLN A 42 -4.26 -10.98 -13.43
CA GLN A 42 -4.25 -11.78 -14.66
C GLN A 42 -5.56 -11.63 -15.45
N ALA A 43 -6.70 -11.65 -14.75
CA ALA A 43 -8.03 -11.53 -15.36
C ALA A 43 -8.22 -10.22 -16.14
N LEU A 44 -7.52 -9.16 -15.73
CA LEU A 44 -7.56 -7.84 -16.37
C LEU A 44 -6.39 -7.59 -17.35
N GLY A 45 -5.51 -8.58 -17.56
CA GLY A 45 -4.33 -8.42 -18.40
C GLY A 45 -3.30 -7.42 -17.86
N LEU A 46 -3.36 -7.11 -16.56
CA LEU A 46 -2.49 -6.14 -15.90
C LEU A 46 -1.11 -6.73 -15.59
N LYS A 47 -0.13 -5.86 -15.34
CA LYS A 47 1.20 -6.26 -14.87
C LYS A 47 1.31 -6.12 -13.36
N GLY A 48 1.50 -7.25 -12.69
CA GLY A 48 1.69 -7.40 -11.26
C GLY A 48 3.17 -7.56 -10.89
N LEU A 49 3.57 -6.95 -9.78
CA LEU A 49 4.90 -7.13 -9.20
C LEU A 49 4.80 -7.38 -7.69
N VAL A 50 5.31 -8.52 -7.23
CA VAL A 50 5.26 -8.93 -5.82
C VAL A 50 6.66 -8.90 -5.20
N PHE A 51 6.83 -8.10 -4.15
CA PHE A 51 8.01 -8.15 -3.30
C PHE A 51 7.83 -9.22 -2.23
N HIS A 52 8.76 -10.16 -2.11
CA HIS A 52 8.65 -11.26 -1.15
C HIS A 52 10.00 -11.63 -0.50
N ASN A 53 9.98 -12.28 0.66
CA ASN A 53 11.21 -12.78 1.31
C ASN A 53 11.34 -14.32 1.29
N HIS A 54 10.23 -15.06 1.31
CA HIS A 54 10.28 -16.52 1.56
C HIS A 54 9.75 -17.44 0.45
N PHE A 55 9.14 -16.94 -0.64
CA PHE A 55 8.72 -17.85 -1.71
C PHE A 55 9.88 -18.62 -2.34
N THR A 56 9.70 -19.93 -2.51
CA THR A 56 10.61 -20.83 -3.22
C THR A 56 10.37 -20.78 -4.73
N GLU A 57 11.34 -21.22 -5.53
CA GLU A 57 11.19 -21.30 -6.99
C GLU A 57 9.96 -22.13 -7.41
N LYS A 58 9.63 -23.18 -6.65
CA LYS A 58 8.43 -24.01 -6.85
C LYS A 58 7.15 -23.20 -6.66
N THR A 59 7.10 -22.34 -5.66
CA THR A 59 5.94 -21.47 -5.43
C THR A 59 5.84 -20.40 -6.51
N LEU A 60 6.97 -19.81 -6.89
CA LEU A 60 7.02 -18.81 -7.96
C LEU A 60 6.53 -19.36 -9.31
N SER A 61 6.83 -20.63 -9.62
CA SER A 61 6.37 -21.28 -10.86
C SER A 61 4.86 -21.53 -10.91
N SER A 62 4.13 -21.33 -9.81
CA SER A 62 2.67 -21.43 -9.78
C SER A 62 1.98 -20.18 -10.33
N ALA A 63 2.69 -19.04 -10.43
CA ALA A 63 2.13 -17.83 -11.01
C ALA A 63 2.43 -17.75 -12.52
N ASN A 64 1.56 -17.05 -13.27
CA ASN A 64 1.81 -16.79 -14.69
C ASN A 64 2.88 -15.68 -14.84
N PRO A 65 4.06 -15.98 -15.40
CA PRO A 65 5.16 -15.02 -15.52
C PRO A 65 4.88 -13.88 -16.52
N ASP A 66 3.91 -14.05 -17.43
CA ASP A 66 3.52 -12.98 -18.35
C ASP A 66 2.86 -11.83 -17.61
N PHE A 67 2.19 -12.09 -16.49
CA PHE A 67 1.44 -11.10 -15.74
C PHE A 67 2.06 -10.77 -14.39
N ILE A 68 2.65 -11.75 -13.71
CA ILE A 68 3.16 -11.59 -12.34
C ILE A 68 4.67 -11.79 -12.31
N GLN A 69 5.37 -10.75 -11.88
CA GLN A 69 6.80 -10.80 -11.59
C GLN A 69 7.04 -10.80 -10.08
N PHE A 70 8.14 -11.40 -9.66
CA PHE A 70 8.53 -11.47 -8.26
C PHE A 70 9.92 -10.88 -8.05
N ILE A 71 10.06 -10.10 -6.97
CA ILE A 71 11.34 -9.56 -6.51
C ILE A 71 11.57 -10.09 -5.10
N ARG A 72 12.63 -10.87 -4.94
CA ARG A 72 13.10 -11.28 -3.61
C ARG A 72 13.71 -10.08 -2.89
N VAL A 73 13.34 -9.91 -1.62
CA VAL A 73 13.82 -8.87 -0.73
C VAL A 73 14.26 -9.50 0.58
N ASP A 74 15.44 -9.11 1.05
CA ASP A 74 15.91 -9.48 2.38
C ASP A 74 15.17 -8.60 3.40
N PHE A 75 14.29 -9.24 4.17
CA PHE A 75 13.49 -8.58 5.21
C PHE A 75 14.09 -8.88 6.57
N GLU A 76 14.77 -7.88 7.12
CA GLU A 76 15.39 -7.92 8.44
C GLU A 76 15.25 -6.56 9.13
N GLY A 77 15.37 -6.55 10.45
CA GLY A 77 15.41 -5.34 11.26
C GLY A 77 14.14 -5.10 12.09
N PRO A 78 14.07 -3.96 12.79
CA PRO A 78 13.06 -3.72 13.81
C PRO A 78 11.73 -3.19 13.25
N LEU A 79 11.64 -2.91 11.95
CA LEU A 79 10.39 -2.46 11.34
C LEU A 79 9.42 -3.64 11.16
N SER A 80 8.14 -3.38 11.39
CA SER A 80 7.09 -4.30 10.94
C SER A 80 7.07 -4.40 9.41
N ALA A 81 6.51 -5.50 8.88
CA ALA A 81 6.33 -5.67 7.44
C ALA A 81 5.61 -4.47 6.78
N ASN A 82 4.57 -3.96 7.45
CA ASN A 82 3.75 -2.84 6.98
C ASN A 82 4.52 -1.51 6.91
N ALA A 83 5.52 -1.29 7.77
CA ALA A 83 6.41 -0.13 7.69
C ALA A 83 7.58 -0.36 6.72
N PHE A 84 8.15 -1.57 6.72
CA PHE A 84 9.31 -1.92 5.89
C PHE A 84 9.02 -1.81 4.39
N ARG A 85 7.79 -2.11 3.95
CA ARG A 85 7.39 -2.02 2.54
C ARG A 85 7.68 -0.67 1.91
N TYR A 86 7.55 0.44 2.65
CA TYR A 86 7.83 1.78 2.12
C TYR A 86 9.31 2.01 1.81
N LEU A 87 10.22 1.34 2.53
CA LEU A 87 11.64 1.38 2.23
C LEU A 87 11.89 0.68 0.89
N VAL A 88 11.33 -0.51 0.72
CA VAL A 88 11.42 -1.31 -0.51
C VAL A 88 10.83 -0.55 -1.70
N TYR A 89 9.62 -0.01 -1.54
CA TYR A 89 8.93 0.72 -2.60
C TYR A 89 9.70 1.97 -3.01
N ALA A 90 10.19 2.78 -2.05
CA ALA A 90 10.97 3.97 -2.36
C ALA A 90 12.25 3.63 -3.14
N ASP A 91 13.00 2.60 -2.72
CA ASP A 91 14.24 2.21 -3.38
C ASP A 91 13.98 1.62 -4.78
N PHE A 92 12.92 0.81 -4.93
CA PHE A 92 12.46 0.31 -6.23
C PHE A 92 12.09 1.44 -7.18
N LEU A 93 11.26 2.40 -6.73
CA LEU A 93 10.82 3.49 -7.58
C LEU A 93 11.97 4.41 -8.00
N LYS A 94 12.94 4.67 -7.13
CA LYS A 94 14.16 5.43 -7.50
C LYS A 94 14.93 4.73 -8.61
N LYS A 95 15.12 3.40 -8.49
CA LYS A 95 15.88 2.60 -9.46
C LYS A 95 15.18 2.50 -10.82
N HIS A 96 13.85 2.44 -10.83
CA HIS A 96 13.06 2.17 -12.03
C HIS A 96 12.24 3.38 -12.51
N TYR A 97 12.55 4.58 -12.01
CA TYR A 97 11.78 5.81 -12.25
C TYR A 97 11.48 6.09 -13.73
N THR A 98 12.46 5.91 -14.61
CA THR A 98 12.33 6.21 -16.04
C THR A 98 11.55 5.14 -16.83
N GLN A 99 11.27 3.99 -16.22
CA GLN A 99 10.63 2.86 -16.89
C GLN A 99 9.14 2.74 -16.49
N ILE A 100 8.77 3.23 -15.31
CA ILE A 100 7.42 3.17 -14.77
C ILE A 100 6.66 4.44 -15.17
N LYS A 101 5.45 4.29 -15.72
CA LYS A 101 4.57 5.41 -16.04
C LYS A 101 3.62 5.69 -14.87
N ASN A 102 2.89 4.66 -14.48
CA ASN A 102 1.85 4.69 -13.46
C ASN A 102 2.01 3.47 -12.55
N ILE A 103 1.69 3.63 -11.27
CA ILE A 103 1.84 2.55 -10.30
C ILE A 103 0.77 2.62 -9.22
N PHE A 104 0.31 1.45 -8.79
CA PHE A 104 -0.42 1.28 -7.53
C PHE A 104 0.33 0.29 -6.64
N PHE A 105 0.31 0.53 -5.34
CA PHE A 105 0.69 -0.41 -4.30
C PHE A 105 -0.58 -0.84 -3.56
N THR A 106 -0.70 -2.14 -3.27
CA THR A 106 -1.89 -2.72 -2.66
C THR A 106 -1.54 -3.74 -1.57
N ASP A 107 -2.43 -3.90 -0.59
CA ASP A 107 -2.35 -4.97 0.41
C ASP A 107 -2.65 -6.31 -0.24
N ILE A 108 -1.63 -7.18 -0.31
CA ILE A 108 -1.63 -8.36 -1.17
C ILE A 108 -2.69 -9.41 -0.82
N ALA A 109 -3.07 -9.50 0.46
CA ALA A 109 -4.01 -10.50 0.96
C ALA A 109 -5.45 -9.97 1.10
N ASP A 110 -5.62 -8.65 0.99
CA ASP A 110 -6.84 -7.96 1.37
C ASP A 110 -7.48 -7.19 0.19
N VAL A 111 -6.77 -7.05 -0.93
CA VAL A 111 -7.20 -6.31 -2.12
C VAL A 111 -7.32 -7.21 -3.34
N GLU A 112 -8.43 -7.10 -4.06
CA GLU A 112 -8.62 -7.64 -5.41
C GLU A 112 -8.78 -6.49 -6.41
N VAL A 113 -8.15 -6.57 -7.59
CA VAL A 113 -8.31 -5.60 -8.68
C VAL A 113 -9.44 -6.05 -9.59
N VAL A 114 -10.48 -5.23 -9.73
CA VAL A 114 -11.75 -5.67 -10.36
C VAL A 114 -12.11 -4.83 -11.57
N LYS A 115 -11.42 -3.71 -11.75
CA LYS A 115 -11.48 -2.86 -12.95
C LYS A 115 -10.10 -2.22 -13.15
N ASN A 116 -9.67 -2.11 -14.41
CA ASN A 116 -8.38 -1.51 -14.76
C ASN A 116 -8.38 -0.01 -14.42
N PRO A 117 -7.61 0.44 -13.40
CA PRO A 117 -7.62 1.86 -13.01
C PRO A 117 -6.99 2.73 -14.09
N PHE A 118 -6.03 2.21 -14.88
CA PHE A 118 -5.24 3.02 -15.81
C PHE A 118 -5.98 3.45 -17.08
N GLU A 119 -7.13 2.81 -17.34
CA GLU A 119 -8.00 3.10 -18.50
C GLU A 119 -9.29 3.81 -18.09
N ASP A 120 -9.56 3.92 -16.78
CA ASP A 120 -10.75 4.56 -16.26
C ASP A 120 -10.70 6.09 -16.44
N SER A 121 -11.84 6.70 -16.76
CA SER A 121 -11.94 8.15 -16.96
C SER A 121 -11.57 8.92 -15.70
N PHE A 122 -11.98 8.45 -14.52
CA PHE A 122 -11.66 9.14 -13.26
C PHE A 122 -10.15 9.18 -13.00
N TYR A 123 -9.40 8.16 -13.43
CA TYR A 123 -7.93 8.18 -13.37
C TYR A 123 -7.34 9.15 -14.39
N THR A 124 -7.73 9.01 -15.66
CA THR A 124 -7.13 9.78 -16.77
C THR A 124 -7.42 11.29 -16.71
N GLU A 125 -8.57 11.67 -16.16
CA GLU A 125 -8.98 13.07 -15.95
C GLU A 125 -8.34 13.72 -14.72
N ASN A 126 -7.73 12.93 -13.82
CA ASN A 126 -7.08 13.41 -12.59
C ASN A 126 -5.57 13.04 -12.58
N PRO A 127 -4.77 13.49 -13.58
CA PRO A 127 -3.38 13.04 -13.77
C PRO A 127 -2.40 13.51 -12.68
N MET A 128 -2.81 14.49 -11.87
CA MET A 128 -2.02 15.04 -10.76
C MET A 128 -2.41 14.44 -9.42
N SER A 129 -3.39 13.54 -9.38
CA SER A 129 -3.90 12.97 -8.15
C SER A 129 -3.08 11.77 -7.65
N ILE A 130 -3.09 11.62 -6.34
CA ILE A 130 -2.70 10.40 -5.62
C ILE A 130 -4.00 9.75 -5.17
N PHE A 131 -4.25 8.56 -5.69
CA PHE A 131 -5.40 7.74 -5.36
C PHE A 131 -5.06 6.84 -4.20
N CYS A 132 -5.97 6.72 -3.24
CA CYS A 132 -5.78 5.83 -2.10
C CYS A 132 -7.10 5.25 -1.60
N GLY A 133 -7.01 4.23 -0.73
CA GLY A 133 -8.17 3.68 -0.05
C GLY A 133 -8.69 4.62 1.04
N ASP A 134 -9.87 4.29 1.55
CA ASP A 134 -10.47 4.93 2.73
C ASP A 134 -11.21 3.92 3.60
N GLU A 135 -11.52 4.34 4.83
CA GLU A 135 -12.40 3.63 5.77
C GLU A 135 -13.63 4.51 6.07
N GLU A 136 -14.69 3.92 6.64
CA GLU A 136 -15.90 4.68 6.97
C GLU A 136 -15.69 5.60 8.18
N GLU A 137 -14.77 5.22 9.06
CA GLU A 137 -14.39 6.00 10.21
C GLU A 137 -13.67 7.30 9.83
N THR A 138 -13.77 8.28 10.70
CA THR A 138 -12.94 9.48 10.64
C THR A 138 -11.55 9.22 11.23
N LEU A 139 -10.61 10.12 10.95
CA LEU A 139 -9.27 10.08 11.52
C LEU A 139 -9.30 10.06 13.06
N ASP A 140 -10.23 10.80 13.67
CA ASP A 140 -10.46 10.77 15.11
C ASP A 140 -11.21 9.52 15.56
N ASN A 141 -10.48 8.41 15.67
CA ASN A 141 -11.01 7.17 16.24
C ASN A 141 -10.02 6.54 17.24
N PRO A 142 -10.50 5.68 18.16
CA PRO A 142 -9.65 5.09 19.21
C PRO A 142 -8.48 4.26 18.66
N TRP A 143 -8.70 3.55 17.55
CA TRP A 143 -7.67 2.72 16.91
C TRP A 143 -6.53 3.59 16.37
N MET A 144 -6.84 4.65 15.62
CA MET A 144 -5.85 5.60 15.10
C MET A 144 -5.12 6.35 16.20
N LYS A 145 -5.80 6.73 17.28
CA LYS A 145 -5.17 7.38 18.45
C LYS A 145 -4.09 6.50 19.06
N ALA A 146 -4.39 5.21 19.22
CA ALA A 146 -3.45 4.22 19.75
C ALA A 146 -2.26 4.01 18.80
N HIS A 147 -2.54 3.78 17.50
CA HIS A 147 -1.54 3.53 16.46
C HIS A 147 -0.65 4.75 16.16
N SER A 148 -1.08 5.95 16.54
CA SER A 148 -0.30 7.18 16.31
C SER A 148 0.49 7.65 17.54
N THR A 149 0.42 6.95 18.67
CA THR A 149 1.05 7.38 19.93
C THR A 149 2.54 7.65 19.80
N HIS A 150 3.27 6.75 19.13
CA HIS A 150 4.71 6.92 18.94
C HIS A 150 5.02 8.12 18.03
N LEU A 151 4.32 8.25 16.90
CA LEU A 151 4.53 9.37 15.98
C LEU A 151 4.20 10.72 16.63
N ARG A 152 3.11 10.79 17.40
CA ARG A 152 2.70 11.96 18.17
C ARG A 152 3.79 12.47 19.12
N ASN A 153 4.56 11.56 19.70
CA ASN A 153 5.64 11.88 20.62
C ASN A 153 6.97 12.24 19.92
N GLN A 154 7.12 11.93 18.64
CA GLN A 154 8.38 12.05 17.90
C GLN A 154 8.36 13.14 16.83
N ILE A 155 7.18 13.48 16.30
CA ILE A 155 6.99 14.46 15.22
C ILE A 155 6.33 15.71 15.83
N PRO A 156 7.01 16.88 15.87
CA PRO A 156 6.57 18.04 16.64
C PRO A 156 5.16 18.56 16.35
N ASP A 157 4.73 18.53 15.10
CA ASP A 157 3.44 19.06 14.63
C ASP A 157 2.35 17.99 14.45
N PHE A 158 2.64 16.73 14.78
CA PHE A 158 1.72 15.61 14.59
C PHE A 158 0.41 15.80 15.37
N THR A 159 0.48 16.31 16.61
CA THR A 159 -0.73 16.59 17.40
C THR A 159 -1.60 17.66 16.75
N SER A 160 -1.00 18.74 16.25
CA SER A 160 -1.71 19.82 15.55
C SER A 160 -2.37 19.31 14.27
N TYR A 161 -1.65 18.46 13.53
CA TYR A 161 -2.17 17.76 12.37
C TYR A 161 -3.42 16.92 12.69
N GLU A 162 -3.35 16.05 13.72
CA GLU A 162 -4.47 15.18 14.11
C GLU A 162 -5.70 15.99 14.50
N GLN A 163 -5.50 17.09 15.24
CA GLN A 163 -6.59 17.98 15.66
C GLN A 163 -7.26 18.63 14.45
N ALA A 164 -6.47 19.21 13.53
CA ALA A 164 -6.98 19.89 12.34
C ALA A 164 -7.73 18.95 11.38
N ASN A 165 -7.36 17.68 11.34
CA ASN A 165 -7.90 16.68 10.41
C ASN A 165 -8.83 15.66 11.06
N SER A 166 -9.14 15.81 12.34
CA SER A 166 -9.94 14.87 13.16
C SER A 166 -11.23 14.39 12.50
N HIS A 167 -11.97 15.33 11.89
CA HIS A 167 -13.26 15.09 11.23
C HIS A 167 -13.16 14.53 9.81
N GLN A 168 -11.97 14.51 9.22
CA GLN A 168 -11.80 14.00 7.87
C GLN A 168 -11.79 12.47 7.85
N GLN A 169 -12.25 11.90 6.74
CA GLN A 169 -12.30 10.45 6.55
C GLN A 169 -10.92 9.81 6.71
N LEU A 170 -10.85 8.65 7.35
CA LEU A 170 -9.61 7.91 7.50
C LEU A 170 -9.15 7.39 6.14
N LEU A 171 -7.96 7.81 5.70
CA LEU A 171 -7.35 7.27 4.49
C LEU A 171 -6.70 5.92 4.82
N ASN A 172 -6.83 4.96 3.91
CA ASN A 172 -6.27 3.64 4.06
C ASN A 172 -5.11 3.41 3.08
N CYS A 173 -3.94 3.11 3.64
CA CYS A 173 -2.70 2.91 2.89
C CYS A 173 -2.56 1.54 2.21
N GLY A 174 -3.55 0.66 2.38
CA GLY A 174 -3.65 -0.62 1.68
C GLY A 174 -3.93 -0.48 0.19
N ILE A 175 -4.25 0.74 -0.29
CA ILE A 175 -4.27 1.10 -1.70
C ILE A 175 -3.61 2.48 -1.82
N ILE A 176 -2.56 2.61 -2.63
CA ILE A 176 -1.91 3.90 -2.94
C ILE A 176 -1.44 3.87 -4.40
N GLY A 177 -1.82 4.83 -5.24
CA GLY A 177 -1.31 4.87 -6.60
C GLY A 177 -1.60 6.13 -7.39
N GLY A 178 -1.01 6.20 -8.58
CA GLY A 178 -0.97 7.41 -9.40
C GLY A 178 0.19 7.39 -10.37
N LYS A 179 0.49 8.56 -10.93
CA LYS A 179 1.65 8.72 -11.83
C LYS A 179 2.95 8.66 -11.04
N ILE A 180 3.99 8.05 -11.60
CA ILE A 180 5.28 7.86 -10.91
C ILE A 180 5.86 9.17 -10.34
N SER A 181 5.65 10.30 -11.03
CA SER A 181 6.13 11.62 -10.63
C SER A 181 5.52 12.13 -9.32
N HIS A 182 4.35 11.60 -8.91
CA HIS A 182 3.68 11.94 -7.65
C HIS A 182 3.88 10.86 -6.60
N ILE A 183 3.98 9.59 -7.02
CA ILE A 183 4.15 8.48 -6.10
C ILE A 183 5.57 8.38 -5.56
N LEU A 184 6.61 8.67 -6.35
CA LEU A 184 7.99 8.62 -5.85
C LEU A 184 8.22 9.60 -4.68
N PRO A 185 7.84 10.89 -4.76
CA PRO A 185 7.99 11.81 -3.62
C PRO A 185 7.22 11.34 -2.36
N LEU A 186 6.00 10.83 -2.53
CA LEU A 186 5.22 10.27 -1.41
C LEU A 186 5.96 9.10 -0.74
N MET A 187 6.41 8.12 -1.53
CA MET A 187 7.13 6.95 -1.00
C MET A 187 8.44 7.35 -0.32
N GLN A 188 9.13 8.38 -0.82
CA GLN A 188 10.32 8.92 -0.18
C GLN A 188 10.03 9.52 1.20
N GLN A 189 8.94 10.29 1.35
CA GLN A 189 8.56 10.87 2.64
C GLN A 189 8.11 9.80 3.64
N LEU A 190 7.34 8.80 3.21
CA LEU A 190 6.93 7.68 4.07
C LEU A 190 8.15 6.84 4.48
N SER A 191 9.05 6.54 3.54
CA SER A 191 10.31 5.86 3.82
C SER A 191 11.17 6.65 4.83
N TYR A 192 11.22 7.98 4.71
CA TYR A 192 11.90 8.85 5.68
C TYR A 192 11.27 8.73 7.08
N ILE A 193 9.95 8.86 7.21
CA ILE A 193 9.27 8.71 8.51
C ILE A 193 9.58 7.35 9.14
N HIS A 194 9.55 6.28 8.35
CA HIS A 194 9.79 4.94 8.88
C HIS A 194 11.25 4.72 9.29
N ARG A 195 12.21 5.21 8.49
CA ARG A 195 13.64 5.14 8.81
C ARG A 195 14.03 6.01 10.01
N THR A 196 13.35 7.13 10.22
CA THR A 196 13.72 8.11 11.25
C THR A 196 12.96 7.91 12.56
N TYR A 197 11.65 7.70 12.50
CA TYR A 197 10.80 7.67 13.69
C TYR A 197 10.26 6.28 14.00
N THR A 198 9.79 5.52 13.00
CA THR A 198 9.19 4.19 13.26
C THR A 198 10.22 3.14 13.67
N ILE A 199 11.48 3.30 13.24
CA ILE A 199 12.57 2.36 13.56
C ILE A 199 12.77 2.14 15.07
N THR A 200 12.41 3.13 15.90
CA THR A 200 12.51 3.09 17.37
C THR A 200 11.17 2.80 18.05
N ASN A 201 10.12 2.46 17.30
CA ASN A 201 8.81 2.16 17.87
C ASN A 201 8.86 0.92 18.75
N GLN A 202 8.40 1.07 20.00
CA GLN A 202 8.27 -0.02 20.96
C GLN A 202 6.81 -0.28 21.35
N THR A 203 5.86 0.47 20.76
CA THR A 203 4.43 0.22 20.97
C THR A 203 4.02 -1.07 20.26
N PRO A 204 2.93 -1.73 20.70
CA PRO A 204 2.44 -2.95 20.05
C PRO A 204 1.73 -2.68 18.71
N TYR A 205 1.83 -1.48 18.15
CA TYR A 205 1.05 -1.04 16.98
C TYR A 205 1.94 -0.81 15.75
N THR A 206 1.39 -1.01 14.55
CA THR A 206 2.02 -0.53 13.32
C THR A 206 1.74 0.95 13.13
N LEU A 207 2.71 1.69 12.58
CA LEU A 207 2.61 3.15 12.46
C LEU A 207 2.32 3.63 11.04
N ASP A 208 2.09 2.71 10.10
CA ASP A 208 1.94 3.02 8.67
C ASP A 208 0.68 3.85 8.37
N MET A 209 -0.46 3.53 8.96
CA MET A 209 -1.69 4.32 8.77
C MET A 209 -1.55 5.76 9.29
N GLY A 210 -0.91 5.94 10.45
CA GLY A 210 -0.63 7.26 11.03
C GLY A 210 0.36 8.07 10.21
N ALA A 211 1.47 7.44 9.80
CA ALA A 211 2.46 8.07 8.92
C ALA A 211 1.87 8.45 7.56
N PHE A 212 1.05 7.57 6.99
CA PHE A 212 0.38 7.79 5.71
C PHE A 212 -0.57 8.98 5.76
N ASN A 213 -1.50 8.99 6.71
CA ASN A 213 -2.46 10.09 6.84
C ASN A 213 -1.75 11.41 7.16
N TYR A 214 -0.69 11.40 7.98
CA TYR A 214 0.12 12.58 8.26
C TYR A 214 0.74 13.14 6.98
N VAL A 215 1.49 12.34 6.21
CA VAL A 215 2.16 12.80 4.98
C VAL A 215 1.13 13.26 3.94
N MET A 216 0.08 12.47 3.70
CA MET A 216 -0.93 12.80 2.71
C MET A 216 -1.58 14.16 2.99
N ARG A 217 -1.93 14.42 4.25
CA ARG A 217 -2.68 15.63 4.64
C ARG A 217 -1.81 16.86 4.87
N THR A 218 -0.52 16.69 5.15
CA THR A 218 0.40 17.82 5.37
C THR A 218 1.15 18.22 4.10
N ALA A 219 1.47 17.26 3.22
CA ALA A 219 2.28 17.52 2.03
C ALA A 219 1.51 17.34 0.71
N PHE A 220 0.40 16.60 0.70
CA PHE A 220 -0.29 16.20 -0.54
C PHE A 220 -1.81 16.45 -0.52
N GLU A 221 -2.33 17.27 0.40
CA GLU A 221 -3.78 17.43 0.64
C GLU A 221 -4.58 17.73 -0.65
N ASN A 222 -4.04 18.61 -1.50
CA ASN A 222 -4.69 19.01 -2.75
C ASN A 222 -4.60 17.96 -3.88
N GLN A 223 -3.93 16.83 -3.66
CA GLN A 223 -3.76 15.76 -4.64
C GLN A 223 -4.59 14.51 -4.31
N ILE A 224 -5.22 14.43 -3.13
CA ILE A 224 -5.86 13.21 -2.65
C ILE A 224 -7.16 12.90 -3.40
N LYS A 225 -7.33 11.64 -3.82
CA LYS A 225 -8.60 11.05 -4.26
C LYS A 225 -8.78 9.68 -3.61
N HIS A 226 -9.95 9.40 -3.06
CA HIS A 226 -10.29 8.13 -2.41
C HIS A 226 -11.79 7.85 -2.53
N GLY A 227 -12.23 6.68 -2.04
CA GLY A 227 -13.62 6.23 -2.16
C GLY A 227 -13.98 5.87 -3.60
N PRO A 228 -15.26 5.60 -3.92
CA PRO A 228 -15.66 5.24 -5.28
C PRO A 228 -15.28 6.32 -6.32
N PRO A 229 -14.71 5.95 -7.48
CA PRO A 229 -14.51 4.59 -7.99
C PRO A 229 -13.17 3.93 -7.61
N VAL A 230 -12.37 4.51 -6.71
CA VAL A 230 -11.07 3.94 -6.31
C VAL A 230 -11.27 2.60 -5.60
N ASN A 231 -11.98 2.58 -4.48
CA ASN A 231 -12.19 1.38 -3.67
C ASN A 231 -13.66 1.18 -3.28
N THR A 232 -14.02 -0.08 -3.01
CA THR A 232 -15.25 -0.41 -2.29
C THR A 232 -15.16 0.00 -0.83
N ARG A 233 -16.29 -0.03 -0.12
CA ARG A 233 -16.30 0.20 1.34
C ARG A 233 -15.43 -0.84 2.02
N PHE A 234 -14.48 -0.40 2.84
CA PHE A 234 -13.56 -1.28 3.53
C PHE A 234 -14.29 -2.27 4.44
N LYS A 235 -13.87 -3.55 4.41
CA LYS A 235 -14.45 -4.65 5.23
C LYS A 235 -15.94 -4.89 5.05
N SER A 236 -16.52 -4.38 3.96
CA SER A 236 -17.92 -4.62 3.63
C SER A 236 -18.11 -5.87 2.76
N TYR A 237 -17.03 -6.52 2.31
CA TYR A 237 -17.07 -7.76 1.53
C TYR A 237 -17.98 -7.67 0.31
N GLU A 238 -17.94 -6.52 -0.38
CA GLU A 238 -18.82 -6.18 -1.51
C GLU A 238 -18.44 -6.95 -2.80
N SER A 239 -18.42 -8.29 -2.75
CA SER A 239 -17.87 -9.17 -3.80
C SER A 239 -18.50 -9.02 -5.18
N ALA A 240 -19.75 -8.53 -5.24
CA ALA A 240 -20.47 -8.30 -6.49
C ALA A 240 -20.14 -6.95 -7.16
N ARG A 241 -19.46 -6.02 -6.48
CA ARG A 241 -19.14 -4.71 -7.05
C ARG A 241 -17.96 -4.78 -8.01
N THR A 242 -18.19 -4.22 -9.19
CA THR A 242 -17.22 -4.12 -10.30
C THR A 242 -17.10 -2.69 -10.83
N ASP A 243 -17.79 -1.74 -10.21
CA ASP A 243 -17.77 -0.33 -10.57
C ASP A 243 -16.64 0.46 -9.89
N CYS A 244 -15.99 -0.10 -8.86
CA CYS A 244 -14.74 0.39 -8.30
C CYS A 244 -13.51 -0.32 -8.90
N TRP A 245 -12.31 0.25 -8.77
CA TRP A 245 -11.05 -0.36 -9.23
C TRP A 245 -10.59 -1.49 -8.31
N PHE A 246 -10.71 -1.27 -7.01
CA PHE A 246 -10.23 -2.19 -5.98
C PHE A 246 -11.37 -2.61 -5.05
N ARG A 247 -11.51 -3.93 -4.82
CA ARG A 247 -12.28 -4.46 -3.70
C ARG A 247 -11.35 -4.61 -2.50
N HIS A 248 -11.68 -3.99 -1.38
CA HIS A 248 -10.80 -3.96 -0.19
C HIS A 248 -11.53 -4.53 1.04
N LYS A 249 -11.25 -5.80 1.36
CA LYS A 249 -12.01 -6.62 2.32
C LYS A 249 -13.51 -6.66 2.04
#